data_AF-A0AA35RMV1-F1
#
_entry.id   AF-A0AA35RMV1-F1
#
_cell.length_a   1.000
_cell.length_b   1.000
_cell.length_c   1.000
_cell.angle_alpha   90.00
_cell.angle_beta   90.00
_cell.angle_gamma   90.00
#
_symmetry.space_group_name_H-M   'P 1'
#
loop_
_entity.id
_entity.type
_entity.pdbx_description
1 polymer ?
#
loop_
_entity_poly.entity_id
_entity_poly.type
_entity_poly.pdbx_seq_one_letter_code
_entity_poly.pdbx_strand_id
1 'polypeptide(L)'
;MTTVIDYNSEQSWHFLDLVDDEVERGELEEASNKLWGAAAHAIETVAERRGWAHGSHSDLVDTVLRLIDDEGAPPLLYTYYGLANWFHSRFYGWPPNGDEIRHGKGEMADFIRLLEGL
;
A
#
# COMPACT_ATOMS: atom_id res chain seq x y z
N MET A 1 20.91 12.82 6.38
CA MET A 1 20.47 11.43 6.67
C MET A 1 19.00 11.39 6.36
N THR A 2 18.59 10.57 5.39
CA THR A 2 17.17 10.28 5.14
C THR A 2 16.63 9.51 6.34
N THR A 3 15.48 9.92 6.90
CA THR A 3 14.85 9.19 8.01
C THR A 3 14.11 7.96 7.49
N VAL A 4 13.74 7.02 8.38
CA VAL A 4 12.89 5.87 8.02
C VAL A 4 11.54 6.35 7.45
N ILE A 5 11.01 7.44 8.00
CA ILE A 5 9.77 8.09 7.53
C ILE A 5 9.93 8.59 6.10
N ASP A 6 11.00 9.33 5.81
CA ASP A 6 11.28 9.86 4.46
C ASP A 6 11.45 8.71 3.46
N TYR A 7 12.22 7.68 3.85
CA TYR A 7 12.44 6.50 3.01
C TYR A 7 11.13 5.79 2.67
N ASN A 8 10.32 5.43 3.67
CA ASN A 8 9.06 4.72 3.44
C ASN A 8 8.08 5.57 2.61
N SER A 9 8.00 6.87 2.88
CA SER A 9 7.16 7.77 2.09
C SER A 9 7.60 7.83 0.63
N GLU A 10 8.90 7.98 0.36
CA GLU A 10 9.45 7.94 -1.00
C GLU A 10 9.24 6.58 -1.68
N GLN A 11 9.44 5.47 -0.97
CA GLN A 11 9.24 4.12 -1.51
C GLN A 11 7.79 3.86 -1.91
N SER A 12 6.83 4.39 -1.15
CA SER A 12 5.41 4.20 -1.45
C SER A 12 5.03 4.73 -2.84
N TRP A 13 5.45 5.95 -3.16
CA TRP A 13 5.24 6.56 -4.47
C TRP A 13 6.12 5.94 -5.56
N HIS A 14 7.39 5.64 -5.24
CA HIS A 14 8.29 5.01 -6.19
C HIS A 14 7.72 3.68 -6.71
N PHE A 15 7.13 2.86 -5.84
CA PHE A 15 6.51 1.61 -6.28
C PHE A 15 5.30 1.83 -7.17
N LEU A 16 4.46 2.84 -6.92
CA LEU A 16 3.36 3.18 -7.84
C LEU A 16 3.86 3.65 -9.21
N ASP A 17 4.95 4.41 -9.26
CA ASP A 17 5.53 4.89 -10.52
C ASP A 17 5.99 3.73 -11.42
N LEU A 18 6.50 2.64 -10.82
CA LEU A 18 6.95 1.46 -11.55
C LEU A 18 5.81 0.59 -12.11
N VAL A 19 4.58 0.72 -11.62
CA VAL A 19 3.48 -0.20 -11.98
C VAL A 19 3.21 -0.24 -13.48
N ASP A 20 3.16 0.92 -14.16
CA ASP A 20 2.82 0.97 -15.58
C ASP A 20 3.90 0.30 -16.43
N ASP A 21 5.17 0.54 -16.10
CA ASP A 21 6.31 -0.10 -16.74
C ASP A 21 6.28 -1.62 -16.60
N GLU A 22 5.95 -2.15 -15.42
CA GLU A 22 5.85 -3.61 -15.22
C GLU A 22 4.66 -4.20 -16.00
N VAL A 23 3.53 -3.49 -16.06
CA VAL A 23 2.39 -3.90 -16.89
C VAL A 23 2.77 -3.91 -18.38
N GLU A 24 3.52 -2.92 -18.87
CA GLU A 24 3.99 -2.86 -20.25
C GLU A 24 4.95 -4.00 -20.61
N ARG A 25 5.77 -4.43 -19.65
CA ARG A 25 6.68 -5.59 -19.80
C ARG A 25 5.96 -6.94 -19.68
N GLY A 26 4.68 -6.94 -19.27
CA GLY A 26 3.90 -8.16 -19.03
C GLY A 26 4.16 -8.81 -17.67
N GLU A 27 4.88 -8.13 -16.78
CA GLU A 27 5.26 -8.58 -15.44
C GLU A 27 4.13 -8.30 -14.44
N LEU A 28 2.94 -8.86 -14.70
CA LEU A 28 1.72 -8.53 -13.96
C LEU A 28 1.79 -8.91 -12.47
N GLU A 29 2.51 -10.00 -12.14
CA GLU A 29 2.73 -10.41 -10.75
C GLU A 29 3.58 -9.37 -9.99
N GLU A 30 4.64 -8.88 -10.62
CA GLU A 30 5.49 -7.84 -10.03
C GLU A 30 4.73 -6.52 -9.91
N ALA A 31 3.98 -6.12 -10.93
CA ALA A 31 3.13 -4.93 -10.89
C ALA A 31 2.10 -5.00 -9.75
N SER A 32 1.46 -6.16 -9.56
CA SER A 32 0.53 -6.43 -8.47
C SER A 32 1.21 -6.34 -7.10
N ASN A 33 2.42 -6.90 -6.98
CA ASN A 33 3.21 -6.83 -5.76
C ASN A 33 3.65 -5.39 -5.44
N LYS A 34 3.94 -4.56 -6.46
CA LYS A 34 4.25 -3.13 -6.28
C LYS A 34 3.07 -2.35 -5.71
N LEU A 35 1.83 -2.65 -6.12
CA LEU A 35 0.65 -2.04 -5.51
C LEU A 35 0.56 -2.33 -4.01
N TRP A 36 0.78 -3.59 -3.61
CA TRP A 36 0.81 -3.96 -2.20
C TRP A 36 1.97 -3.28 -1.45
N GLY A 37 3.17 -3.31 -2.01
CA GLY A 37 4.34 -2.68 -1.39
C GLY A 37 4.19 -1.18 -1.21
N ALA A 38 3.55 -0.50 -2.17
CA ALA A 38 3.25 0.92 -2.07
C ALA A 38 2.35 1.23 -0.86
N ALA A 39 1.27 0.46 -0.71
CA ALA A 39 0.37 0.55 0.44
C ALA A 39 1.08 0.22 1.76
N ALA A 40 1.88 -0.85 1.79
CA ALA A 40 2.62 -1.27 2.97
C ALA A 40 3.56 -0.17 3.47
N HIS A 41 4.41 0.39 2.59
CA HIS A 41 5.31 1.48 2.96
C HIS A 41 4.56 2.72 3.49
N ALA A 42 3.43 3.10 2.89
CA ALA A 42 2.63 4.22 3.38
C ALA A 42 2.06 3.97 4.79
N ILE A 43 1.59 2.74 5.07
CA ILE A 43 1.13 2.35 6.41
C ILE A 43 2.30 2.37 7.41
N GLU A 44 3.47 1.84 7.03
CA GLU A 44 4.67 1.86 7.86
C GLU A 44 5.13 3.29 8.18
N THR A 45 5.02 4.22 7.23
CA THR A 45 5.28 5.65 7.48
C THR A 45 4.39 6.19 8.61
N VAL A 46 3.09 5.85 8.58
CA VAL A 46 2.12 6.27 9.61
C VAL A 46 2.41 5.62 10.96
N ALA A 47 2.71 4.32 10.97
CA ALA A 47 3.10 3.59 12.17
C ALA A 47 4.37 4.17 12.81
N GLU A 48 5.41 4.42 12.01
CA GLU A 48 6.67 5.01 12.45
C GLU A 48 6.46 6.41 13.05
N ARG A 49 5.65 7.27 12.40
CA ARG A 49 5.29 8.61 12.94
C ARG A 49 4.63 8.53 14.32
N ARG A 50 3.86 7.46 14.57
CA ARG A 50 3.12 7.23 15.82
C ARG A 50 3.91 6.38 16.83
N GLY A 51 5.12 5.93 16.48
CA GLY A 51 5.95 5.05 17.31
C GLY A 51 5.33 3.67 17.53
N TRP A 52 4.55 3.17 16.56
CA TRP A 52 3.90 1.87 16.61
C TRP A 52 4.80 0.80 15.97
N ALA A 53 4.56 -0.47 16.32
CA ALA A 53 5.24 -1.58 15.67
C ALA A 53 4.86 -1.65 14.18
N HIS A 54 5.81 -2.07 13.36
CA HIS A 54 5.65 -2.27 11.91
C HIS A 54 6.69 -3.29 11.39
N GLY A 55 6.54 -3.72 10.14
CA GLY A 55 7.44 -4.68 9.48
C GLY A 55 6.88 -6.10 9.31
N SER A 56 5.66 -6.38 9.78
CA SER A 56 4.93 -7.62 9.49
C SER A 56 3.52 -7.36 8.97
N HIS A 57 2.92 -8.32 8.25
CA HIS A 57 1.53 -8.21 7.78
C HIS A 57 0.53 -7.94 8.92
N SER A 58 0.75 -8.50 10.11
CA SER A 58 -0.09 -8.24 11.28
C SER A 58 0.03 -6.79 11.75
N ASP A 59 1.24 -6.23 11.76
CA ASP A 59 1.42 -4.84 12.20
C ASP A 59 0.74 -3.85 11.25
N LEU A 60 0.68 -4.17 9.94
CA LEU A 60 0.01 -3.33 8.96
C LEU A 60 -1.50 -3.26 9.21
N VAL A 61 -2.16 -4.41 9.43
CA VAL A 61 -3.60 -4.43 9.73
C VAL A 61 -3.89 -3.79 11.08
N ASP A 62 -3.04 -4.04 12.09
CA ASP A 62 -3.19 -3.44 13.40
C ASP A 62 -3.08 -1.91 13.33
N THR A 63 -2.16 -1.38 12.52
CA THR A 63 -2.06 0.07 12.27
C THR A 63 -3.35 0.61 11.65
N VAL A 64 -3.88 -0.03 10.61
CA VAL A 64 -5.14 0.41 9.96
C VAL A 64 -6.31 0.39 10.94
N LEU A 65 -6.45 -0.66 11.75
CA LEU A 65 -7.53 -0.76 12.73
C LEU A 65 -7.40 0.31 13.82
N ARG A 66 -6.20 0.56 14.32
CA ARG A 66 -5.97 1.62 15.33
C ARG A 66 -6.29 3.01 14.80
N LEU A 67 -5.93 3.32 13.55
CA LEU A 67 -6.33 4.59 12.93
C LEU A 67 -7.85 4.77 12.91
N ILE A 68 -8.60 3.72 12.61
CA ILE A 68 -10.07 3.77 12.52
C ILE A 68 -10.68 3.83 13.93
N ASP A 69 -10.32 2.89 14.80
CA ASP A 69 -10.99 2.66 16.08
C ASP A 69 -10.54 3.65 17.16
N ASP A 70 -9.24 3.99 17.20
CA ASP A 70 -8.67 4.85 18.24
C ASP A 70 -8.64 6.33 17.81
N GLU A 71 -8.37 6.60 16.53
CA GLU A 71 -8.16 7.95 16.01
C GLU A 71 -9.33 8.47 15.14
N GLY A 72 -10.35 7.66 14.89
CA GLY A 72 -11.54 8.07 14.14
C GLY A 72 -11.29 8.33 12.66
N ALA A 73 -10.25 7.73 12.09
CA ALA A 73 -9.97 7.82 10.66
C ALA A 73 -11.07 7.13 9.84
N PRO A 74 -11.24 7.51 8.55
CA PRO A 74 -12.33 6.97 7.74
C PRO A 74 -12.27 5.42 7.63
N PRO A 75 -13.40 4.71 7.81
CA PRO A 75 -13.45 3.25 7.63
C PRO A 75 -13.02 2.77 6.23
N LEU A 76 -13.03 3.68 5.25
CA LEU A 76 -12.51 3.46 3.90
C LEU A 76 -11.05 2.97 3.88
N LEU A 77 -10.23 3.31 4.89
CA LEU A 77 -8.87 2.78 5.03
C LEU A 77 -8.85 1.24 5.05
N TYR A 78 -9.83 0.60 5.71
CA TYR A 78 -9.92 -0.86 5.75
C TYR A 78 -10.27 -1.44 4.38
N THR A 79 -11.10 -0.75 3.60
CA THR A 79 -11.43 -1.14 2.21
C THR A 79 -10.19 -1.05 1.32
N TYR A 80 -9.43 0.04 1.39
CA TYR A 80 -8.18 0.17 0.64
C TYR A 80 -7.14 -0.88 1.02
N TYR A 81 -6.96 -1.12 2.32
CA TYR A 81 -6.06 -2.17 2.80
C TYR A 81 -6.49 -3.56 2.33
N GLY A 82 -7.80 -3.86 2.32
CA GLY A 82 -8.35 -5.09 1.76
C GLY A 82 -8.03 -5.26 0.27
N LEU A 83 -8.13 -4.19 -0.52
CA LEU A 83 -7.75 -4.19 -1.93
C LEU A 83 -6.23 -4.40 -2.13
N ALA A 84 -5.38 -3.75 -1.33
CA ALA A 84 -3.93 -3.98 -1.36
C ALA A 84 -3.59 -5.46 -1.08
N ASN A 85 -4.23 -6.06 -0.07
CA ASN A 85 -4.06 -7.49 0.24
C ASN A 85 -4.59 -8.40 -0.86
N TRP A 86 -5.66 -8.01 -1.57
CA TRP A 86 -6.13 -8.75 -2.74
C TRP A 86 -5.02 -8.85 -3.80
N PHE A 87 -4.37 -7.74 -4.14
CA PHE A 87 -3.24 -7.71 -5.07
C PHE A 87 -2.06 -8.58 -4.60
N HIS A 88 -1.77 -8.62 -3.30
CA HIS A 88 -0.72 -9.47 -2.74
C HIS A 88 -1.04 -10.96 -2.78
N SER A 89 -2.28 -11.33 -2.46
CA SER A 89 -2.71 -12.74 -2.34
C SER A 89 -2.78 -13.49 -3.66
N ARG A 90 -2.81 -12.78 -4.80
CA ARG A 90 -2.99 -13.35 -6.14
C ARG A 90 -1.70 -13.79 -6.83
N PHE A 91 -0.57 -13.80 -6.11
CA PHE A 91 0.71 -14.31 -6.60
C PHE A 91 0.68 -15.78 -7.04
N TYR A 92 -0.24 -16.61 -6.52
CA TYR A 92 -0.34 -18.03 -6.87
C TYR A 92 -1.58 -18.34 -7.73
N GLY A 93 -1.44 -18.26 -9.06
CA GLY A 93 -2.31 -18.97 -10.02
C GLY A 93 -3.49 -18.21 -10.63
N TRP A 94 -3.75 -16.95 -10.25
CA TRP A 94 -4.71 -16.08 -10.94
C TRP A 94 -4.30 -14.60 -10.83
N PRO A 95 -3.19 -14.19 -11.49
CA PRO A 95 -2.76 -12.80 -11.46
C PRO A 95 -3.85 -11.88 -12.02
N PRO A 96 -4.00 -10.66 -11.47
CA PRO A 96 -4.87 -9.65 -12.05
C PRO A 96 -4.39 -9.28 -13.46
N ASN A 97 -5.33 -8.88 -14.32
CA ASN A 97 -4.99 -8.38 -15.64
C ASN A 97 -4.47 -6.93 -15.55
N GLY A 98 -3.85 -6.44 -16.63
CA GLY A 98 -3.26 -5.10 -16.66
C GLY A 98 -4.23 -3.95 -16.37
N ASP A 99 -5.52 -4.08 -16.73
CA ASP A 99 -6.52 -3.04 -16.47
C ASP A 99 -6.95 -3.03 -15.00
N GLU A 100 -7.05 -4.20 -14.37
CA GLU A 100 -7.27 -4.32 -12.91
C GLU A 100 -6.12 -3.69 -12.13
N ILE A 101 -4.87 -3.92 -12.56
CA ILE A 101 -3.67 -3.32 -11.96
C ILE A 101 -3.67 -1.80 -12.12
N ARG A 102 -3.98 -1.28 -13.31
CA ARG A 102 -4.02 0.18 -13.54
C ARG A 102 -5.13 0.87 -12.74
N HIS A 103 -6.30 0.24 -12.59
CA HIS A 103 -7.32 0.75 -11.68
C HIS A 103 -6.83 0.71 -10.23
N GLY A 104 -6.22 -0.41 -9.82
CA GLY A 104 -5.61 -0.56 -8.50
C GLY A 104 -4.57 0.52 -8.19
N LYS A 105 -3.76 0.94 -9.17
CA LYS A 105 -2.81 2.05 -9.03
C LYS A 105 -3.50 3.35 -8.59
N GLY A 106 -4.66 3.68 -9.19
CA GLY A 106 -5.46 4.83 -8.79
C GLY A 106 -5.94 4.74 -7.34
N GLU A 107 -6.53 3.59 -6.98
CA GLU A 107 -7.01 3.34 -5.61
C GLU A 107 -5.88 3.40 -4.57
N MET A 108 -4.70 2.86 -4.89
CA MET A 108 -3.53 2.94 -4.00
C MET A 108 -2.98 4.36 -3.88
N ALA A 109 -3.00 5.16 -4.95
CA ALA A 109 -2.61 6.56 -4.87
C ALA A 109 -3.54 7.36 -3.94
N ASP A 110 -4.84 7.10 -3.98
CA ASP A 110 -5.80 7.74 -3.08
C ASP A 110 -5.66 7.24 -1.65
N PHE A 111 -5.35 5.95 -1.45
CA PHE A 111 -5.04 5.41 -0.14
C PHE A 111 -3.80 6.06 0.48
N ILE A 112 -2.71 6.21 -0.28
CA ILE A 112 -1.47 6.87 0.18
C ILE A 112 -1.77 8.31 0.56
N ARG A 113 -2.47 9.09 -0.29
CA ARG A 113 -2.83 10.48 0.03
C ARG A 113 -3.70 10.59 1.28
N LEU A 114 -4.61 9.64 1.47
CA LEU A 114 -5.44 9.61 2.67
C LEU A 114 -4.60 9.38 3.93
N LEU A 115 -3.64 8.44 3.87
CA LEU A 115 -2.70 8.18 4.98
C LEU A 115 -1.74 9.35 5.23
N GLU A 116 -1.28 10.04 4.18
CA GLU A 116 -0.41 11.22 4.32
C GLU A 116 -1.10 12.40 5.01
N GLY A 117 -2.43 12.45 4.95
CA GLY A 117 -3.25 13.44 5.66
C GLY A 117 -3.46 13.15 7.15
N LEU A 118 -2.97 12.02 7.68
CA LEU A 118 -3.07 11.59 9.08
C LEU A 118 -1.77 11.80 9.87
#